data_AF-A0A2D4GBR3-F1
#
_entry.id   AF-A0A2D4GBR3-F1
#
_cell.length_a   1.000
_cell.length_b   1.000
_cell.length_c   1.000
_cell.angle_alpha   90.00
_cell.angle_beta   90.00
_cell.angle_gamma   90.00
#
_symmetry.space_group_name_H-M   'P 1'
#
loop_
_entity.id
_entity.type
_entity.pdbx_description
1 polymer ?
#
loop_
_entity_poly.entity_id
_entity_poly.type
_entity_poly.pdbx_seq_one_letter_code
_entity_poly.pdbx_strand_id
1 'polypeptide(L)'
;IKVDATPAMKQQGWTPKKMFEQSDSFFKSLGLIPMPPEFWEKSMLEKPSDGREVVCHASAWDFYNRKDFRIKQCTVVNMDDLITVHHEMGHIQYFLQYKDQPISFRDGANPGFHEAIGDVMALSVSTPKHLYKIKLLEHLDDNIKSDINYLMSIALDKIAFLPFAYLIDQWRWKVFDGRISKNEYNQQWWNLRLKYQGLCPPTVRSEEDFDAGAKYHIPANVPYVRYFVSFIIQFQ
;
A
#
# COMPACT_ATOMS: atom_id res chain seq x y z
N ILE A 1 -7.48 11.35 17.89
CA ILE A 1 -7.48 9.86 17.81
C ILE A 1 -7.83 9.49 16.37
N LYS A 2 -7.02 8.67 15.68
CA LYS A 2 -7.31 8.17 14.32
C LYS A 2 -8.65 7.42 14.38
N VAL A 3 -9.56 7.68 13.43
CA VAL A 3 -10.79 6.87 13.32
C VAL A 3 -10.37 5.44 13.03
N ASP A 4 -10.85 4.47 13.81
CA ASP A 4 -10.56 3.04 13.62
C ASP A 4 -11.86 2.25 13.44
N ALA A 5 -12.07 1.74 12.23
CA ALA A 5 -13.22 0.93 11.87
C ALA A 5 -13.11 -0.54 12.32
N THR A 6 -11.94 -0.98 12.80
CA THR A 6 -11.66 -2.39 13.12
C THR A 6 -12.68 -3.00 14.10
N PRO A 7 -13.07 -2.35 15.22
CA PRO A 7 -14.07 -2.91 16.13
C PRO A 7 -15.42 -3.13 15.46
N ALA A 8 -15.90 -2.15 14.68
CA ALA A 8 -17.16 -2.24 13.96
C ALA A 8 -17.14 -3.35 12.89
N MET A 9 -16.04 -3.47 12.14
CA MET A 9 -15.85 -4.54 11.16
C MET A 9 -15.97 -5.93 11.81
N LYS A 10 -15.29 -6.13 12.95
CA LYS A 10 -15.35 -7.40 13.70
C LYS A 10 -16.73 -7.67 14.27
N GLN A 11 -17.37 -6.69 14.90
CA GLN A 11 -18.71 -6.81 15.46
C GLN A 11 -19.75 -7.16 14.39
N GLN A 12 -19.62 -6.59 13.19
CA GLN A 12 -20.50 -6.85 12.05
C GLN A 12 -20.13 -8.11 11.25
N GLY A 13 -19.16 -8.91 11.71
CA GLY A 13 -18.76 -10.16 11.04
C GLY A 13 -18.18 -9.95 9.65
N TRP A 14 -17.39 -8.90 9.43
CA TRP A 14 -16.69 -8.72 8.16
C TRP A 14 -15.69 -9.84 7.90
N THR A 15 -15.51 -10.17 6.63
CA THR A 15 -14.54 -11.16 6.14
C THR A 15 -13.61 -10.50 5.12
N PRO A 16 -12.44 -11.08 4.82
CA PRO A 16 -11.59 -10.62 3.73
C PRO A 16 -12.35 -10.44 2.42
N LYS A 17 -13.14 -11.45 2.01
CA LYS A 17 -13.99 -11.38 0.82
C LYS A 17 -14.92 -10.15 0.83
N LYS A 18 -15.58 -9.88 1.95
CA LYS A 18 -16.45 -8.70 2.09
C LYS A 18 -15.66 -7.40 1.92
N MET A 19 -14.43 -7.32 2.44
CA MET A 19 -13.57 -6.13 2.25
C MET A 19 -13.28 -5.87 0.77
N PHE A 20 -12.97 -6.92 0.00
CA PHE A 20 -12.78 -6.83 -1.45
C PHE A 20 -14.08 -6.48 -2.18
N GLU A 21 -15.22 -7.06 -1.80
CA GLU A 21 -16.53 -6.74 -2.39
C GLU A 21 -16.92 -5.28 -2.16
N GLN A 22 -16.62 -4.74 -0.97
CA GLN A 22 -16.83 -3.31 -0.68
C GLN A 22 -15.94 -2.41 -1.54
N SER A 23 -14.68 -2.79 -1.73
CA SER A 23 -13.77 -2.09 -2.64
C SER A 23 -14.26 -2.14 -4.09
N ASP A 24 -14.66 -3.31 -4.60
CA ASP A 24 -15.28 -3.43 -5.93
C ASP A 24 -16.53 -2.55 -6.06
N SER A 25 -17.39 -2.50 -5.04
CA SER A 25 -18.54 -1.59 -5.01
C SER A 25 -18.13 -0.12 -5.06
N PHE A 26 -17.05 0.27 -4.39
CA PHE A 26 -16.53 1.63 -4.44
C PHE A 26 -16.07 2.00 -5.84
N PHE A 27 -15.24 1.17 -6.49
CA PHE A 27 -14.79 1.40 -7.86
C PHE A 27 -15.95 1.45 -8.86
N LYS A 28 -16.92 0.53 -8.76
CA LYS A 28 -18.15 0.58 -9.59
C LYS A 28 -18.96 1.86 -9.38
N SER A 29 -18.99 2.40 -8.17
CA SER A 29 -19.70 3.67 -7.89
C SER A 29 -19.09 4.88 -8.61
N LEU A 30 -17.84 4.77 -9.05
CA LEU A 30 -17.14 5.75 -9.90
C LEU A 30 -17.33 5.47 -11.40
N GLY A 31 -18.08 4.43 -11.78
CA GLY A 31 -18.26 4.00 -13.16
C GLY A 31 -17.09 3.16 -13.71
N LEU A 32 -16.20 2.66 -12.85
CA LEU A 32 -15.07 1.84 -13.25
C LEU A 32 -15.46 0.36 -13.41
N ILE A 33 -14.56 -0.43 -14.01
CA ILE A 33 -14.82 -1.80 -14.46
C ILE A 33 -15.00 -2.74 -13.24
N PRO A 34 -16.09 -3.52 -13.14
CA PRO A 34 -16.22 -4.51 -12.07
C PRO A 34 -15.11 -5.55 -12.12
N MET A 35 -14.69 -6.08 -10.97
CA MET A 35 -13.71 -7.18 -10.93
C MET A 35 -14.25 -8.41 -11.68
N PRO A 36 -13.46 -8.99 -12.62
CA PRO A 36 -13.92 -10.11 -13.44
C PRO A 36 -14.14 -11.39 -12.60
N PRO A 37 -14.95 -12.35 -13.06
CA PRO A 37 -15.16 -13.61 -12.33
C PRO A 37 -13.87 -14.35 -11.97
N GLU A 38 -12.90 -14.38 -12.89
CA GLU A 38 -11.60 -15.02 -12.70
C GLU A 38 -10.80 -14.41 -11.54
N PHE A 39 -10.97 -13.11 -11.27
CA PHE A 39 -10.33 -12.44 -10.13
C PHE A 39 -10.80 -13.07 -8.81
N TRP A 40 -12.12 -13.26 -8.64
CA TRP A 40 -12.70 -13.81 -7.42
C TRP A 40 -12.41 -15.29 -7.24
N GLU A 41 -12.38 -16.04 -8.34
CA GLU A 41 -12.13 -17.47 -8.34
C GLU A 41 -10.66 -17.80 -7.99
N LYS A 42 -9.71 -16.97 -8.46
CA LYS A 42 -8.29 -17.35 -8.47
C LYS A 42 -7.38 -16.52 -7.57
N SER A 43 -7.85 -15.40 -7.01
CA SER A 43 -7.05 -14.58 -6.10
C SER A 43 -6.86 -15.25 -4.74
N MET A 44 -5.72 -14.99 -4.10
CA MET A 44 -5.47 -15.37 -2.72
C MET A 44 -5.81 -14.18 -1.82
N LEU A 45 -7.06 -14.13 -1.37
CA LEU A 45 -7.60 -13.02 -0.56
C LEU A 45 -7.40 -13.22 0.95
N GLU A 46 -6.93 -14.40 1.37
CA GLU A 46 -6.63 -14.73 2.75
C GLU A 46 -5.48 -15.73 2.81
N LYS A 47 -4.81 -15.83 3.96
CA LYS A 47 -3.74 -16.81 4.14
C LYS A 47 -4.34 -18.22 4.11
N PRO A 48 -3.83 -19.16 3.27
CA PRO A 48 -4.28 -20.55 3.30
C PRO A 48 -4.09 -21.20 4.69
N SER A 49 -5.08 -21.98 5.13
CA SER A 49 -5.07 -22.67 6.42
C SER A 49 -4.47 -24.08 6.37
N ASP A 50 -3.99 -24.51 5.21
CA ASP A 50 -3.48 -25.87 4.95
C ASP A 50 -1.98 -26.03 5.21
N GLY A 51 -1.36 -25.04 5.89
CA GLY A 51 0.05 -25.08 6.27
C GLY A 51 1.02 -24.73 5.13
N ARG A 52 0.54 -24.31 3.96
CA ARG A 52 1.42 -23.83 2.89
C ARG A 52 2.10 -22.51 3.27
N GLU A 53 3.40 -22.45 2.98
CA GLU A 53 4.17 -21.21 3.07
C GLU A 53 3.85 -20.31 1.87
N VAL A 54 3.53 -19.04 2.15
CA VAL A 54 3.17 -18.05 1.13
C VAL A 54 3.80 -16.70 1.45
N VAL A 55 4.10 -15.93 0.41
CA VAL A 55 4.53 -14.53 0.56
C VAL A 55 3.31 -13.68 0.89
N CYS A 56 3.18 -13.23 2.13
CA CYS A 56 2.01 -12.49 2.59
C CYS A 56 1.97 -11.01 2.20
N HIS A 57 3.09 -10.41 1.76
CA HIS A 57 3.11 -9.02 1.31
C HIS A 57 2.10 -8.82 0.17
N ALA A 58 1.23 -7.83 0.30
CA ALA A 58 0.19 -7.54 -0.68
C ALA A 58 0.80 -7.25 -2.05
N SER A 59 0.09 -7.67 -3.10
CA SER A 59 0.52 -7.47 -4.49
C SER A 59 -0.64 -7.77 -5.43
N ALA A 60 -0.72 -7.00 -6.50
CA ALA A 60 -1.63 -7.17 -7.63
C ALA A 60 -0.88 -7.69 -8.87
N TRP A 61 -1.54 -8.52 -9.66
CA TRP A 61 -0.92 -9.29 -10.74
C TRP A 61 -1.73 -9.21 -12.03
N ASP A 62 -1.10 -8.77 -13.12
CA ASP A 62 -1.56 -8.95 -14.50
C ASP A 62 -0.87 -10.18 -15.11
N PHE A 63 -1.66 -11.13 -15.63
CA PHE A 63 -1.14 -12.33 -16.30
C PHE A 63 -0.96 -12.12 -17.82
N TYR A 64 -1.07 -10.88 -18.29
CA TYR A 64 -0.83 -10.41 -19.66
C TYR A 64 -1.74 -11.01 -20.75
N ASN A 65 -2.72 -11.83 -20.36
CA ASN A 65 -3.68 -12.49 -21.27
C ASN A 65 -5.00 -11.70 -21.43
N ARG A 66 -5.09 -10.49 -20.84
CA ARG A 66 -6.26 -9.59 -20.86
C ARG A 66 -7.50 -10.07 -20.11
N LYS A 67 -7.41 -11.18 -19.38
CA LYS A 67 -8.55 -11.82 -18.70
C LYS A 67 -8.26 -12.10 -17.23
N ASP A 68 -7.05 -12.57 -16.94
CA ASP A 68 -6.66 -13.07 -15.63
C ASP A 68 -5.86 -12.00 -14.88
N PHE A 69 -6.50 -11.45 -13.85
CA PHE A 69 -5.96 -10.43 -12.95
C PHE A 69 -6.22 -10.89 -11.53
N ARG A 70 -5.22 -10.82 -10.65
CA ARG A 70 -5.33 -11.40 -9.30
C ARG A 70 -4.67 -10.56 -8.23
N ILE A 71 -5.17 -10.67 -7.01
CA ILE A 71 -4.49 -10.18 -5.80
C ILE A 71 -3.98 -11.36 -4.98
N LYS A 72 -2.83 -11.15 -4.34
CA LYS A 72 -2.26 -12.04 -3.33
C LYS A 72 -1.98 -11.25 -2.07
N GLN A 73 -2.87 -11.35 -1.08
CA GLN A 73 -2.78 -10.68 0.22
C GLN A 73 -3.23 -11.63 1.33
N CYS A 74 -2.47 -11.70 2.43
CA CYS A 74 -2.90 -12.39 3.64
C CYS A 74 -3.82 -11.49 4.47
N THR A 75 -5.01 -11.18 3.94
CA THR A 75 -5.87 -10.13 4.51
C THR A 75 -6.37 -10.49 5.90
N VAL A 76 -6.28 -9.52 6.81
CA VAL A 76 -6.83 -9.58 8.17
C VAL A 76 -7.95 -8.55 8.29
N VAL A 77 -9.00 -8.88 9.05
CA VAL A 77 -10.16 -7.98 9.23
C VAL A 77 -9.79 -6.84 10.19
N ASN A 78 -9.28 -5.75 9.61
CA ASN A 78 -8.97 -4.49 10.28
C ASN A 78 -9.00 -3.32 9.27
N MET A 79 -8.93 -2.09 9.76
CA MET A 79 -9.01 -0.88 8.93
C MET A 79 -7.79 -0.70 8.00
N ASP A 80 -6.58 -1.03 8.45
CA ASP A 80 -5.36 -0.84 7.66
C ASP A 80 -5.33 -1.79 6.45
N ASP A 81 -5.79 -3.03 6.62
CA ASP A 81 -5.96 -4.00 5.54
C ASP A 81 -7.14 -3.62 4.64
N LEU A 82 -8.20 -2.98 5.14
CA LEU A 82 -9.27 -2.44 4.28
C LEU A 82 -8.74 -1.36 3.34
N ILE A 83 -7.87 -0.48 3.84
CA ILE A 83 -7.18 0.53 3.05
C ILE A 83 -6.25 -0.15 2.02
N THR A 84 -5.48 -1.16 2.45
CA THR A 84 -4.60 -1.93 1.57
C THR A 84 -5.38 -2.63 0.46
N VAL A 85 -6.55 -3.19 0.75
CA VAL A 85 -7.42 -3.81 -0.26
C VAL A 85 -7.83 -2.81 -1.34
N HIS A 86 -8.13 -1.56 -0.99
CA HIS A 86 -8.44 -0.52 -1.98
C HIS A 86 -7.21 -0.11 -2.79
N HIS A 87 -6.04 -0.06 -2.14
CA HIS A 87 -4.77 0.19 -2.83
C HIS A 87 -4.50 -0.89 -3.90
N GLU A 88 -4.54 -2.16 -3.52
CA GLU A 88 -4.27 -3.28 -4.44
C GLU A 88 -5.33 -3.39 -5.55
N MET A 89 -6.60 -3.09 -5.24
CA MET A 89 -7.65 -3.05 -6.26
C MET A 89 -7.49 -1.87 -7.23
N GLY A 90 -6.82 -0.79 -6.83
CA GLY A 90 -6.42 0.29 -7.73
C GLY A 90 -5.43 -0.19 -8.80
N HIS A 91 -4.46 -1.03 -8.43
CA HIS A 91 -3.57 -1.69 -9.41
C HIS A 91 -4.37 -2.56 -10.38
N ILE A 92 -5.31 -3.37 -9.89
CA ILE A 92 -6.17 -4.19 -10.76
C ILE A 92 -7.00 -3.33 -11.71
N GLN A 93 -7.55 -2.21 -11.24
CA GLN A 93 -8.22 -1.27 -12.13
C GLN A 93 -7.30 -0.76 -13.23
N TYR A 94 -6.07 -0.38 -12.89
CA TYR A 94 -5.12 0.08 -13.90
C TYR A 94 -4.88 -1.00 -14.96
N PHE A 95 -4.69 -2.26 -14.54
CA PHE A 95 -4.58 -3.41 -15.45
C PHE A 95 -5.79 -3.51 -16.39
N LEU A 96 -7.01 -3.45 -15.84
CA LEU A 96 -8.24 -3.57 -16.59
C LEU A 96 -8.41 -2.45 -17.63
N GLN A 97 -7.99 -1.22 -17.32
CA GLN A 97 -8.14 -0.07 -18.20
C GLN A 97 -7.21 -0.11 -19.42
N TYR A 98 -5.96 -0.56 -19.27
CA TYR A 98 -5.02 -0.63 -20.39
C TYR A 98 -4.86 -2.03 -21.00
N LYS A 99 -5.66 -3.04 -20.58
CA LYS A 99 -5.51 -4.43 -21.02
C LYS A 99 -5.54 -4.64 -22.54
N ASP A 100 -6.07 -3.69 -23.31
CA ASP A 100 -6.14 -3.78 -24.77
C ASP A 100 -4.99 -3.07 -25.49
N GLN A 101 -4.14 -2.33 -24.77
CA GLN A 101 -2.88 -1.81 -25.30
C GLN A 101 -1.91 -2.94 -25.67
N PRO A 102 -0.96 -2.70 -26.59
CA PRO A 102 0.18 -3.60 -26.81
C PRO A 102 0.89 -3.88 -25.48
N ILE A 103 1.37 -5.11 -25.27
CA ILE A 103 1.95 -5.55 -23.98
C ILE A 103 3.06 -4.60 -23.50
N SER A 104 3.89 -4.09 -24.41
CA SER A 104 4.97 -3.13 -24.09
C SER A 104 4.48 -1.77 -23.56
N PHE A 105 3.19 -1.45 -23.71
CA PHE A 105 2.55 -0.23 -23.21
C PHE A 105 1.56 -0.50 -22.07
N ARG A 106 1.56 -1.70 -21.47
CA ARG A 106 0.75 -2.06 -20.30
C ARG A 106 1.52 -1.79 -19.01
N ASP A 107 1.75 -0.52 -18.76
CA ASP A 107 2.28 -0.03 -17.50
C ASP A 107 1.68 1.35 -17.19
N GLY A 108 1.87 1.84 -15.98
CA GLY A 108 1.56 3.22 -15.64
C GLY A 108 2.41 4.19 -16.47
N ALA A 109 1.94 5.43 -16.64
CA ALA A 109 2.70 6.46 -17.35
C ALA A 109 4.13 6.63 -16.78
N ASN A 110 4.27 6.42 -15.47
CA ASN A 110 5.50 6.02 -14.81
C ASN A 110 5.13 5.15 -13.59
N PRO A 111 6.10 4.48 -12.93
CA PRO A 111 5.79 3.61 -11.80
C PRO A 111 5.07 4.29 -10.62
N GLY A 112 5.22 5.61 -10.44
CA GLY A 112 4.52 6.37 -9.41
C GLY A 112 3.03 6.49 -9.66
N PHE A 113 2.59 6.58 -10.92
CA PHE A 113 1.16 6.57 -11.27
C PHE A 113 0.49 5.28 -10.85
N HIS A 114 1.18 4.15 -11.01
CA HIS A 114 0.64 2.84 -10.67
C HIS A 114 0.27 2.78 -9.17
N GLU A 115 1.20 3.20 -8.31
CA GLU A 115 1.00 3.28 -6.86
C GLU A 115 -0.03 4.36 -6.45
N ALA A 116 -0.06 5.50 -7.16
CA ALA A 116 -0.94 6.61 -6.82
C ALA A 116 -2.42 6.31 -7.01
N ILE A 117 -2.78 5.56 -8.06
CA ILE A 117 -4.19 5.19 -8.30
C ILE A 117 -4.77 4.41 -7.12
N GLY A 118 -4.01 3.46 -6.57
CA GLY A 118 -4.41 2.75 -5.36
C GLY A 118 -4.56 3.69 -4.16
N ASP A 119 -3.58 4.56 -3.94
CA ASP A 119 -3.55 5.46 -2.78
C ASP A 119 -4.65 6.53 -2.80
N VAL A 120 -5.00 7.09 -3.96
CA VAL A 120 -6.09 8.08 -4.10
C VAL A 120 -7.43 7.50 -3.64
N MET A 121 -7.69 6.24 -3.99
CA MET A 121 -8.91 5.54 -3.62
C MET A 121 -8.93 5.23 -2.12
N ALA A 122 -7.79 4.76 -1.60
CA ALA A 122 -7.57 4.57 -0.17
C ALA A 122 -7.79 5.86 0.65
N LEU A 123 -7.33 7.03 0.17
CA LEU A 123 -7.58 8.33 0.82
C LEU A 123 -9.07 8.60 0.98
N SER A 124 -9.85 8.42 -0.09
CA SER A 124 -11.30 8.63 -0.09
C SER A 124 -12.03 7.69 0.89
N VAL A 125 -11.61 6.43 0.94
CA VAL A 125 -12.21 5.38 1.78
C VAL A 125 -11.90 5.59 3.26
N SER A 126 -10.73 6.13 3.57
CA SER A 126 -10.31 6.42 4.95
C SER A 126 -11.05 7.58 5.61
N THR A 127 -11.85 8.35 4.85
CA THR A 127 -12.56 9.52 5.38
C THR A 127 -13.66 9.10 6.36
N PRO A 128 -13.86 9.85 7.48
CA PRO A 128 -14.96 9.57 8.42
C PRO A 128 -16.32 9.56 7.73
N LYS A 129 -16.52 10.44 6.74
CA LYS A 129 -17.74 10.52 5.93
C LYS A 129 -18.00 9.26 5.13
N HIS A 130 -16.96 8.68 4.51
CA HIS A 130 -17.10 7.41 3.80
C HIS A 130 -17.39 6.26 4.77
N LEU A 131 -16.62 6.15 5.86
CA LEU A 131 -16.81 5.11 6.88
C LEU A 131 -18.21 5.14 7.49
N TYR A 132 -18.76 6.33 7.74
CA TYR A 132 -20.15 6.51 8.17
C TYR A 132 -21.15 6.00 7.12
N LYS A 133 -20.95 6.34 5.84
CA LYS A 133 -21.82 5.90 4.74
C LYS A 133 -21.87 4.36 4.60
N ILE A 134 -20.74 3.67 4.83
CA ILE A 134 -20.66 2.21 4.80
C ILE A 134 -20.96 1.56 6.16
N LYS A 135 -21.48 2.34 7.12
CA LYS A 135 -21.89 1.90 8.47
C LYS A 135 -20.75 1.31 9.31
N LEU A 136 -19.51 1.71 9.06
CA LEU A 136 -18.35 1.37 9.89
C LEU A 136 -18.04 2.43 10.96
N LEU A 137 -18.77 3.55 10.94
CA LEU A 137 -18.73 4.60 11.95
C LEU A 137 -20.16 4.97 12.34
N GLU A 138 -20.46 5.01 13.64
CA GLU A 138 -21.83 5.27 14.15
C GLU A 138 -22.21 6.75 14.13
N HIS A 139 -21.23 7.63 14.38
CA HIS A 139 -21.43 9.06 14.49
C HIS A 139 -20.41 9.82 13.65
N LEU A 140 -20.89 10.84 12.95
CA LEU A 140 -20.04 11.76 12.22
C LEU A 140 -19.96 13.07 13.00
N ASP A 141 -18.83 13.29 13.65
CA ASP A 141 -18.54 14.56 14.31
C ASP A 141 -17.97 15.55 13.29
N ASP A 142 -18.80 16.46 12.79
CA ASP A 142 -18.39 17.51 11.86
C ASP A 142 -17.98 18.78 12.64
N ASN A 143 -16.76 18.76 13.19
CA ASN A 143 -16.20 19.90 13.92
C ASN A 143 -14.67 19.99 13.77
N ILE A 144 -14.13 21.17 14.07
CA ILE A 144 -12.69 21.47 13.92
C ILE A 144 -11.76 20.52 14.70
N LYS A 145 -12.19 19.99 15.84
CA LYS A 145 -11.37 19.04 16.61
C LYS A 145 -11.27 17.69 15.90
N SER A 146 -12.38 17.24 15.32
CA SER A 146 -12.42 16.03 14.48
C SER A 146 -11.58 16.19 13.23
N ASP A 147 -11.64 17.35 12.58
CA ASP A 147 -10.81 17.65 11.40
C ASP A 147 -9.32 17.62 11.72
N ILE A 148 -8.89 18.28 12.80
CA ILE A 148 -7.48 18.26 13.22
C ILE A 148 -7.03 16.84 13.55
N ASN A 149 -7.87 16.05 14.23
CA ASN A 149 -7.57 14.66 14.53
C ASN A 149 -7.41 13.81 13.26
N TYR A 150 -8.29 14.00 12.28
CA TYR A 150 -8.23 13.30 11.00
C TYR A 150 -6.99 13.72 10.22
N LEU A 151 -6.75 15.01 10.03
CA LEU A 151 -5.58 15.54 9.33
C LEU A 151 -4.26 15.10 9.98
N MET A 152 -4.19 15.07 11.32
CA MET A 152 -3.03 14.53 12.02
C MET A 152 -2.83 13.03 11.73
N SER A 153 -3.92 12.25 11.70
CA SER A 153 -3.83 10.82 11.35
C SER A 153 -3.37 10.59 9.90
N ILE A 154 -3.82 11.43 8.96
CA ILE A 154 -3.33 11.42 7.58
C ILE A 154 -1.86 11.85 7.52
N ALA A 155 -1.45 12.85 8.29
CA ALA A 155 -0.07 13.31 8.33
C ALA A 155 0.89 12.24 8.89
N LEU A 156 0.48 11.50 9.92
CA LEU A 156 1.26 10.40 10.50
C LEU A 156 1.51 9.26 9.52
N ASP A 157 0.65 9.09 8.51
CA ASP A 157 0.87 8.14 7.41
C ASP A 157 1.61 8.82 6.25
N LYS A 158 1.00 9.84 5.65
CA LYS A 158 1.44 10.44 4.39
C LYS A 158 2.68 11.31 4.51
N ILE A 159 2.76 12.17 5.52
CA ILE A 159 3.92 13.06 5.69
C ILE A 159 5.11 12.32 6.31
N ALA A 160 4.87 11.47 7.31
CA ALA A 160 5.92 10.70 7.96
C ALA A 160 6.62 9.71 7.02
N PHE A 161 5.90 9.20 6.01
CA PHE A 161 6.44 8.24 5.04
C PHE A 161 7.36 8.88 3.98
N LEU A 162 7.17 10.15 3.62
CA LEU A 162 8.00 10.83 2.60
C LEU A 162 9.51 10.69 2.83
N PRO A 163 10.07 11.01 4.01
CA PRO A 163 11.51 10.85 4.23
C PRO A 163 11.95 9.38 4.18
N PHE A 164 11.09 8.44 4.59
CA PHE A 164 11.38 7.00 4.49
C PHE A 164 11.42 6.53 3.04
N ALA A 165 10.46 6.95 2.23
CA ALA A 165 10.42 6.58 0.82
C ALA A 165 11.60 7.17 0.04
N TYR A 166 11.97 8.41 0.36
CA TYR A 166 13.12 9.06 -0.25
C TYR A 166 14.45 8.37 0.10
N LEU A 167 14.66 8.00 1.36
CA LEU A 167 15.95 7.47 1.80
C LEU A 167 16.26 6.07 1.23
N ILE A 168 15.24 5.23 0.99
CA ILE A 168 15.47 3.85 0.56
C ILE A 168 16.19 3.79 -0.78
N ASP A 169 15.68 4.48 -1.79
CA ASP A 169 16.33 4.47 -3.10
C ASP A 169 17.57 5.38 -3.11
N GLN A 170 17.67 6.42 -2.27
CA GLN A 170 18.94 7.13 -2.04
C GLN A 170 20.05 6.19 -1.54
N TRP A 171 19.72 5.25 -0.63
CA TRP A 171 20.66 4.23 -0.17
C TRP A 171 20.98 3.26 -1.32
N ARG A 172 19.97 2.69 -1.99
CA ARG A 172 20.17 1.73 -3.08
C ARG A 172 20.96 2.31 -4.25
N TRP A 173 20.68 3.53 -4.69
CA TRP A 173 21.41 4.18 -5.79
C TRP A 173 22.89 4.32 -5.45
N LYS A 174 23.20 4.70 -4.21
CA LYS A 174 24.59 4.80 -3.75
C LYS A 174 25.27 3.44 -3.59
N VAL A 175 24.53 2.38 -3.28
CA VAL A 175 25.04 1.01 -3.32
C VAL A 175 25.33 0.59 -4.77
N PHE A 176 24.39 0.84 -5.68
CA PHE A 176 24.51 0.45 -7.10
C PHE A 176 25.62 1.20 -7.84
N ASP A 177 25.86 2.47 -7.53
CA ASP A 177 26.94 3.26 -8.13
C ASP A 177 28.28 3.17 -7.39
N GLY A 178 28.36 2.34 -6.34
CA GLY A 178 29.59 2.05 -5.60
C GLY A 178 29.99 3.10 -4.57
N ARG A 179 29.22 4.17 -4.36
CA ARG A 179 29.47 5.15 -3.28
C ARG A 179 29.28 4.60 -1.88
N ILE A 180 28.54 3.51 -1.72
CA ILE A 180 28.45 2.74 -0.48
C ILE A 180 28.99 1.35 -0.78
N SER A 181 30.11 0.99 -0.17
CA SER A 181 30.68 -0.35 -0.26
C SER A 181 30.04 -1.32 0.75
N LYS A 182 30.22 -2.62 0.54
CA LYS A 182 29.62 -3.68 1.38
C LYS A 182 29.94 -3.56 2.86
N ASN A 183 31.11 -3.04 3.21
CA ASN A 183 31.58 -2.80 4.57
C ASN A 183 31.03 -1.51 5.20
N GLU A 184 30.10 -0.83 4.54
CA GLU A 184 29.45 0.39 5.04
C GLU A 184 27.93 0.37 4.83
N TYR A 185 27.36 -0.79 4.47
CA TYR A 185 25.94 -0.93 4.15
C TYR A 185 25.07 -0.46 5.30
N ASN A 186 25.35 -0.95 6.51
CA ASN A 186 24.47 -0.70 7.65
C ASN A 186 24.72 0.69 8.26
N GLN A 187 25.97 1.12 8.34
CA GLN A 187 26.34 2.46 8.76
C GLN A 187 25.67 3.52 7.87
N GLN A 188 25.78 3.37 6.55
CA GLN A 188 25.20 4.35 5.62
C GLN A 188 23.68 4.29 5.59
N TRP A 189 23.08 3.13 5.83
CA TRP A 189 21.64 3.01 6.06
C TRP A 189 21.20 3.86 7.26
N TRP A 190 21.85 3.72 8.42
CA TRP A 190 21.52 4.50 9.62
C TRP A 190 21.87 5.98 9.50
N ASN A 191 22.95 6.34 8.79
CA ASN A 191 23.25 7.75 8.48
C ASN A 191 22.09 8.40 7.71
N LEU A 192 21.49 7.70 6.74
CA LEU A 192 20.35 8.21 5.98
C LEU A 192 19.05 8.21 6.81
N ARG A 193 18.82 7.20 7.66
CA ARG A 193 17.71 7.16 8.62
C ARG A 193 17.75 8.36 9.56
N LEU A 194 18.92 8.67 10.12
CA LEU A 194 19.11 9.83 10.99
C LEU A 194 18.93 11.13 10.21
N LYS A 195 19.58 11.26 9.04
CA LYS A 195 19.54 12.47 8.22
C LYS A 195 18.13 12.85 7.77
N TYR A 196 17.34 11.88 7.28
CA TYR A 196 16.05 12.18 6.67
C TYR A 196 14.87 11.99 7.61
N GLN A 197 14.92 11.03 8.54
CA GLN A 197 13.81 10.77 9.47
C GLN A 197 14.07 11.23 10.90
N GLY A 198 15.31 11.57 11.26
CA GLY A 198 15.66 11.89 12.64
C GLY A 198 15.62 10.66 13.57
N LEU A 199 15.77 9.45 13.03
CA LEU A 199 15.69 8.20 13.79
C LEU A 199 17.07 7.58 14.03
N CYS A 200 17.28 7.06 15.23
CA CYS A 200 18.45 6.26 15.61
C CYS A 200 18.06 4.80 15.89
N PRO A 201 19.00 3.84 15.77
CA PRO A 201 18.74 2.48 16.18
C PRO A 201 18.62 2.42 17.72
N PRO A 202 17.69 1.61 18.27
CA PRO A 202 17.53 1.48 19.72
C PRO A 202 18.66 0.69 20.39
N THR A 203 19.46 -0.04 19.60
CA THR A 203 20.62 -0.80 20.03
C THR A 203 21.80 -0.52 19.10
N VAL A 204 23.01 -0.78 19.57
CA VAL A 204 24.20 -0.67 18.72
C VAL A 204 24.11 -1.67 17.57
N ARG A 205 24.42 -1.22 16.36
CA ARG A 205 24.47 -2.03 15.14
C ARG A 205 25.90 -2.11 14.63
N SER A 206 26.25 -3.20 13.95
CA SER A 206 27.51 -3.37 13.25
C SER A 206 27.28 -3.61 11.76
N GLU A 207 28.35 -3.86 10.99
CA GLU A 207 28.27 -4.30 9.59
C GLU A 207 28.06 -5.83 9.46
N GLU A 208 27.99 -6.56 10.57
CA GLU A 208 27.46 -7.93 10.58
C GLU A 208 25.92 -7.92 10.45
N ASP A 209 25.29 -6.80 10.79
CA ASP A 209 23.87 -6.56 10.59
C ASP A 209 23.59 -6.05 9.16
N PHE A 210 22.39 -6.35 8.65
CA PHE A 210 21.91 -5.82 7.37
C PHE A 210 20.46 -5.33 7.48
N ASP A 211 20.26 -4.18 8.15
CA ASP A 211 18.93 -3.68 8.50
C ASP A 211 18.09 -3.28 7.27
N ALA A 212 18.73 -2.79 6.21
CA ALA A 212 18.07 -2.55 4.94
C ALA A 212 17.42 -3.84 4.39
N GLY A 213 18.08 -4.99 4.55
CA GLY A 213 17.57 -6.29 4.11
C GLY A 213 16.29 -6.75 4.81
N ALA A 214 15.98 -6.19 5.99
CA ALA A 214 14.74 -6.49 6.71
C ALA A 214 13.50 -5.79 6.10
N LYS A 215 13.68 -4.88 5.13
CA LYS A 215 12.58 -4.24 4.40
C LYS A 215 12.34 -4.96 3.07
N TYR A 216 11.19 -5.61 2.91
CA TYR A 216 10.77 -6.43 1.74
C TYR A 216 11.31 -6.00 0.37
N HIS A 217 11.19 -4.72 0.03
CA HIS A 217 11.59 -4.19 -1.28
C HIS A 217 13.07 -4.31 -1.60
N ILE A 218 13.94 -4.36 -0.58
CA ILE A 218 15.38 -4.57 -0.75
C ILE A 218 15.67 -5.99 -1.26
N PRO A 219 15.34 -7.09 -0.54
CA PRO A 219 15.58 -8.45 -1.03
C PRO A 219 14.69 -8.82 -2.23
N ALA A 220 13.49 -8.24 -2.37
CA ALA A 220 12.62 -8.48 -3.52
C ALA A 220 13.00 -7.67 -4.78
N ASN A 221 14.03 -6.82 -4.70
CA ASN A 221 14.50 -5.95 -5.78
C ASN A 221 13.39 -5.09 -6.42
N VAL A 222 12.49 -4.53 -5.62
CA VAL A 222 11.40 -3.65 -6.09
C VAL A 222 11.84 -2.19 -5.93
N PRO A 223 11.88 -1.36 -7.00
CA PRO A 223 12.15 0.08 -6.94
C PRO A 223 11.26 0.81 -5.93
N TYR A 224 11.82 1.68 -5.07
CA TYR A 224 11.06 2.33 -3.98
C TYR A 224 10.66 3.79 -4.28
N VAL A 225 11.36 4.47 -5.19
CA VAL A 225 11.08 5.86 -5.59
C VAL A 225 9.65 6.06 -6.09
N ARG A 226 9.03 4.99 -6.63
CA ARG A 226 7.61 4.96 -7.02
C ARG A 226 6.68 5.42 -5.89
N TYR A 227 6.97 5.04 -4.65
CA TYR A 227 6.16 5.41 -3.49
C TYR A 227 6.34 6.88 -3.11
N PHE A 228 7.56 7.42 -3.22
CA PHE A 228 7.81 8.84 -2.99
C PHE A 228 7.03 9.70 -4.00
N VAL A 229 7.09 9.33 -5.28
CA VAL A 229 6.32 10.02 -6.34
C VAL A 229 4.81 9.87 -6.08
N SER A 230 4.34 8.66 -5.78
CA SER A 230 2.93 8.37 -5.46
C SER A 230 2.38 9.28 -4.37
N PHE A 231 3.13 9.46 -3.28
CA PHE A 231 2.72 10.25 -2.11
C PHE A 231 2.64 11.76 -2.40
N ILE A 232 3.21 12.20 -3.53
CA ILE A 232 3.06 13.57 -4.02
C ILE A 232 1.88 13.65 -4.99
N ILE A 233 1.88 12.82 -6.04
CA ILE A 233 0.92 12.94 -7.14
C ILE A 233 -0.51 12.53 -6.74
N GLN A 234 -0.69 11.73 -5.68
CA GLN A 234 -2.02 11.36 -5.17
C GLN A 234 -2.83 12.55 -4.61
N PHE A 235 -2.18 13.69 -4.37
CA PHE A 235 -2.82 14.92 -3.88
C PHE A 235 -2.97 16.00 -4.97
N GLN A 236 -2.50 15.74 -6.19
CA GLN A 236 -2.62 16.68 -7.34
C GLN A 236 -3.95 16.49 -8.06
#